data_AF-A0A182YS62-F1
#
_entry.id   AF-A0A182YS62-F1
#
_cell.length_a   1.000
_cell.length_b   1.000
_cell.length_c   1.000
_cell.angle_alpha   90.00
_cell.angle_beta   90.00
_cell.angle_gamma   90.00
#
_symmetry.space_group_name_H-M   'P 1'
#
loop_
_entity.id
_entity.type
_entity.pdbx_description
1 polymer ?
#
loop_
_entity_poly.entity_id
_entity_poly.type
_entity_poly.pdbx_seq_one_letter_code
_entity_poly.pdbx_strand_id
1 'polypeptide(L)'
;LKSKLCEVRQYKLFESQDMYNHIDCCMKAVGFVNNDGSGDYHKLIKLLDKIKKSRKHGENLETCVGQSKRAGANQRAYVYYKCLLNTNSAETFKMAFDLRELIKAGKLPEGSSYGPEVDRLIREIDDKIC
;
A
#
# COMPACT_ATOMS: atom_id res chain seq x y z
N LEU A 1 7.68 -13.73 10.03
CA LEU A 1 7.32 -13.43 8.61
C LEU A 1 8.11 -14.18 7.52
N LYS A 2 9.43 -14.42 7.65
CA LYS A 2 10.31 -14.80 6.51
C LYS A 2 9.79 -15.93 5.60
N SER A 3 9.20 -16.98 6.15
CA SER A 3 8.66 -18.11 5.38
C SER A 3 7.37 -17.83 4.61
N LYS A 4 6.77 -16.64 4.77
CA LYS A 4 5.52 -16.22 4.12
C LYS A 4 5.70 -14.98 3.25
N LEU A 5 6.94 -14.63 2.91
CA LEU A 5 7.24 -13.36 2.24
C LEU A 5 6.61 -13.31 0.85
N CYS A 6 6.55 -14.44 0.16
CA CYS A 6 5.89 -14.60 -1.14
C CYS A 6 4.41 -14.19 -1.04
N GLU A 7 3.68 -14.75 -0.06
CA GLU A 7 2.28 -14.41 0.15
C GLU A 7 2.06 -12.95 0.55
N VAL A 8 2.97 -12.39 1.35
CA VAL A 8 2.90 -10.98 1.75
C VAL A 8 3.07 -10.06 0.54
N ARG A 9 4.03 -10.33 -0.35
CA ARG A 9 4.22 -9.57 -1.60
C ARG A 9 3.05 -9.70 -2.56
N GLN A 10 2.34 -10.82 -2.51
CA GLN A 10 1.07 -11.03 -3.22
C GLN A 10 -0.16 -10.47 -2.48
N TYR A 11 0.04 -9.51 -1.58
CA TYR A 11 -1.00 -8.80 -0.83
C TYR A 11 -1.91 -9.70 0.03
N LYS A 12 -1.47 -10.92 0.41
CA LYS A 12 -2.25 -11.76 1.33
C LYS A 12 -2.22 -11.18 2.75
N LEU A 13 -3.37 -11.24 3.40
CA LEU A 13 -3.59 -10.70 4.73
C LEU A 13 -3.38 -11.77 5.81
N PHE A 14 -2.69 -11.38 6.87
CA PHE A 14 -2.35 -12.24 7.99
C PHE A 14 -2.45 -11.44 9.29
N GLU A 15 -3.27 -11.91 10.23
CA GLU A 15 -3.44 -11.26 11.53
C GLU A 15 -2.35 -11.74 12.50
N SER A 16 -1.28 -10.95 12.66
CA SER A 16 -0.21 -11.23 13.63
C SER A 16 0.58 -9.97 13.94
N GLN A 17 1.23 -9.91 15.11
CA GLN A 17 2.02 -8.74 15.50
C GLN A 17 3.18 -8.45 14.54
N ASP A 18 3.86 -9.50 14.05
CA ASP A 18 4.91 -9.35 13.05
C ASP A 18 4.39 -8.67 11.77
N MET A 19 3.18 -9.02 11.32
CA MET A 19 2.56 -8.43 10.13
C MET A 19 2.12 -7.00 10.36
N TYR A 20 1.59 -6.69 11.53
CA TYR A 20 1.24 -5.31 11.89
C TYR A 20 2.46 -4.41 11.84
N ASN A 21 3.57 -4.85 12.44
CA ASN A 21 4.84 -4.13 12.43
C ASN A 21 5.42 -4.02 11.01
N HIS A 22 5.36 -5.09 10.23
CA HIS A 22 5.87 -5.11 8.86
C HIS A 22 5.09 -4.14 7.96
N ILE A 23 3.76 -4.21 7.95
CA ILE A 23 2.92 -3.32 7.14
C ILE A 23 3.01 -1.87 7.62
N ASP A 24 3.13 -1.61 8.92
CA ASP A 24 3.40 -0.27 9.42
C ASP A 24 4.70 0.31 8.86
N CYS A 25 5.79 -0.48 8.89
CA CYS A 25 7.06 -0.10 8.30
C CYS A 25 6.93 0.19 6.79
N CYS A 26 6.33 -0.73 6.03
CA CYS A 26 6.17 -0.59 4.59
C CYS A 26 5.29 0.61 4.20
N MET A 27 4.13 0.78 4.85
CA MET A 27 3.21 1.89 4.58
C MET A 27 3.84 3.25 4.89
N LYS A 28 4.70 3.33 5.92
CA LYS A 28 5.49 4.53 6.21
C LYS A 28 6.57 4.76 5.16
N ALA A 29 7.28 3.71 4.73
CA ALA A 29 8.34 3.80 3.73
C ALA A 29 7.83 4.33 2.38
N VAL A 30 6.67 3.85 1.91
CA VAL A 30 6.04 4.34 0.67
C VAL A 30 5.33 5.69 0.84
N GLY A 31 5.12 6.11 2.11
CA GLY A 31 4.56 7.40 2.48
C GLY A 31 3.03 7.44 2.41
N PHE A 32 2.33 6.35 2.70
CA PHE A 32 0.85 6.28 2.63
C PHE A 32 0.15 6.47 3.97
N VAL A 33 0.90 6.47 5.07
CA VAL A 33 0.38 6.72 6.43
C VAL A 33 1.16 7.82 7.10
N ASN A 34 0.65 8.32 8.23
CA ASN A 34 1.34 9.23 9.13
C ASN A 34 2.33 8.50 10.03
N ASN A 35 3.10 9.26 10.81
CA ASN A 35 4.10 8.71 11.73
C ASN A 35 3.49 7.78 12.78
N ASP A 36 2.22 7.99 13.14
CA ASP A 36 1.46 7.15 14.06
C ASP A 36 0.79 5.93 13.37
N GLY A 37 1.03 5.73 12.08
CA GLY A 37 0.44 4.66 11.28
C GLY A 37 -0.99 4.93 10.79
N SER A 38 -1.61 6.06 11.14
CA SER A 38 -2.94 6.40 10.63
C SER A 38 -2.92 6.69 9.12
N GLY A 39 -3.96 6.26 8.41
CA GLY A 39 -4.11 6.57 6.99
C GLY A 39 -4.23 8.06 6.73
N ASP A 40 -3.73 8.51 5.59
CA ASP A 40 -3.87 9.88 5.11
C ASP A 40 -4.47 9.90 3.70
N TYR A 41 -5.64 10.55 3.59
CA TYR A 41 -6.37 10.73 2.35
C TYR A 41 -5.54 11.42 1.27
N HIS A 42 -4.86 12.52 1.63
CA HIS A 42 -4.19 13.40 0.68
C HIS A 42 -2.91 12.79 0.12
N LYS A 43 -2.29 11.86 0.85
CA LYS A 43 -1.09 11.14 0.39
C LYS A 43 -1.37 10.18 -0.77
N LEU A 44 -2.63 9.75 -0.94
CA LEU A 44 -2.98 8.67 -1.87
C LEU A 44 -3.99 9.07 -2.95
N ILE A 45 -4.95 9.96 -2.68
CA ILE A 45 -6.05 10.27 -3.63
C ILE A 45 -5.55 10.70 -5.01
N LYS A 46 -4.59 11.64 -5.07
CA LYS A 46 -4.07 12.15 -6.35
C LYS A 46 -3.37 11.06 -7.15
N LEU A 47 -2.71 10.12 -6.46
CA LEU A 47 -2.01 9.02 -7.10
C LEU A 47 -3.00 7.99 -7.65
N LEU A 48 -4.02 7.62 -6.88
CA LEU A 48 -5.07 6.70 -7.36
C LEU A 48 -5.77 7.27 -8.59
N ASP A 49 -6.20 8.53 -8.55
CA ASP A 49 -6.89 9.16 -9.68
C ASP A 49 -6.00 9.32 -10.92
N LYS A 50 -4.68 9.50 -10.73
CA LYS A 50 -3.71 9.53 -11.84
C LYS A 50 -3.58 8.17 -12.52
N ILE A 51 -3.64 7.08 -11.76
CA ILE A 51 -3.58 5.71 -12.30
C ILE A 51 -4.90 5.34 -12.97
N LYS A 52 -6.01 5.56 -12.26
CA LYS A 52 -7.35 5.28 -12.78
C LYS A 52 -8.36 6.19 -12.08
N LYS A 53 -8.90 7.18 -12.79
CA LYS A 53 -9.86 8.13 -12.22
C LYS A 53 -11.13 7.40 -11.74
N SER A 54 -11.50 7.59 -10.46
CA SER A 54 -12.73 7.03 -9.91
C SER A 54 -13.20 7.80 -8.68
N ARG A 55 -14.48 8.18 -8.66
CA ARG A 55 -15.10 8.81 -7.47
C ARG A 55 -15.04 7.90 -6.23
N LYS A 56 -15.01 6.58 -6.43
CA LYS A 56 -14.93 5.61 -5.33
C LYS A 56 -13.61 5.67 -4.56
N HIS A 57 -12.53 6.19 -5.16
CA HIS A 57 -11.27 6.36 -4.45
C HIS A 57 -11.43 7.27 -3.23
N GLY A 58 -12.14 8.39 -3.38
CA GLY A 58 -12.39 9.31 -2.28
C GLY A 58 -13.19 8.65 -1.14
N GLU A 59 -14.35 8.07 -1.46
CA GLU A 59 -15.24 7.39 -0.49
C GLU A 59 -14.51 6.28 0.29
N ASN A 60 -13.71 5.47 -0.40
CA ASN A 60 -12.97 4.38 0.21
C ASN A 60 -11.85 4.90 1.12
N LEU A 61 -11.12 5.94 0.69
CA LEU A 61 -10.07 6.54 1.50
C LEU A 61 -10.65 7.15 2.79
N GLU A 62 -11.74 7.90 2.70
CA GLU A 62 -12.40 8.47 3.89
C GLU A 62 -12.81 7.37 4.89
N THR A 63 -13.43 6.30 4.37
CA THR A 63 -13.84 5.14 5.16
C THR A 63 -12.64 4.49 5.85
N CYS A 64 -11.59 4.17 5.10
CA CYS A 64 -10.43 3.45 5.61
C CYS A 64 -9.58 4.31 6.55
N VAL A 65 -9.46 5.62 6.31
CA VAL A 65 -8.85 6.58 7.25
C VAL A 65 -9.62 6.57 8.57
N GLY A 66 -10.95 6.64 8.52
CA GLY A 66 -11.81 6.61 9.71
C GLY A 66 -11.69 5.31 10.51
N GLN A 67 -11.51 4.16 9.85
CA GLN A 67 -11.25 2.87 10.52
C GLN A 67 -9.86 2.84 11.16
N SER A 68 -8.83 3.29 10.46
CA SER A 68 -7.44 3.30 10.96
C SER A 68 -7.27 4.14 12.23
N LYS A 69 -7.96 5.29 12.32
CA LYS A 69 -7.91 6.17 13.51
C LYS A 69 -8.54 5.55 14.75
N ARG A 70 -9.51 4.65 14.57
CA ARG A 70 -10.20 3.94 15.65
C ARG A 70 -9.47 2.66 16.08
N ALA A 71 -8.48 2.21 15.33
CA ALA A 71 -7.69 1.03 15.65
C ALA A 71 -6.67 1.30 16.76
N GLY A 72 -6.19 0.23 17.39
CA GLY A 72 -5.06 0.28 18.32
C GLY A 72 -3.83 0.89 17.65
N ALA A 73 -3.00 1.61 18.43
CA ALA A 73 -1.88 2.38 17.91
C ALA A 73 -0.90 1.54 17.05
N ASN A 74 -0.66 0.29 17.44
CA ASN A 74 0.20 -0.65 16.73
C ASN A 74 -0.47 -1.37 15.54
N GLN A 75 -1.73 -1.05 15.21
CA GLN A 75 -2.52 -1.70 14.17
C GLN A 75 -3.02 -0.73 13.09
N ARG A 76 -2.91 0.59 13.29
CA ARG A 76 -3.52 1.61 12.43
C ARG A 76 -3.17 1.43 10.95
N ALA A 77 -1.88 1.25 10.65
CA ALA A 77 -1.41 1.11 9.27
C ALA A 77 -1.92 -0.19 8.63
N TYR A 78 -1.91 -1.29 9.38
CA TYR A 78 -2.43 -2.57 8.90
C TYR A 78 -3.95 -2.52 8.67
N VAL A 79 -4.72 -1.90 9.56
CA VAL A 79 -6.17 -1.71 9.38
C VAL A 79 -6.46 -0.86 8.15
N TYR A 80 -5.69 0.22 7.92
CA TYR A 80 -5.80 1.04 6.73
C TYR A 80 -5.52 0.25 5.44
N TYR A 81 -4.38 -0.46 5.41
CA TYR A 81 -3.95 -1.32 4.31
C TYR A 81 -4.99 -2.41 3.99
N LYS A 82 -5.41 -3.16 5.02
CA LYS A 82 -6.44 -4.20 4.91
C LYS A 82 -7.77 -3.65 4.42
N CYS A 83 -8.19 -2.49 4.90
CA CYS A 83 -9.43 -1.86 4.45
C CYS A 83 -9.37 -1.55 2.94
N LEU A 84 -8.30 -0.90 2.46
CA LEU A 84 -8.14 -0.55 1.05
C LEU A 84 -8.14 -1.77 0.13
N LEU A 85 -7.46 -2.85 0.54
CA LEU A 85 -7.44 -4.12 -0.20
C LEU A 85 -8.81 -4.81 -0.30
N ASN A 86 -9.76 -4.48 0.57
CA ASN A 86 -11.11 -5.02 0.55
C ASN A 86 -12.13 -4.05 -0.09
N THR A 87 -11.67 -3.01 -0.77
CA THR A 87 -12.54 -2.07 -1.51
C THR A 87 -12.49 -2.29 -3.01
N ASN A 88 -13.40 -1.65 -3.75
CA ASN A 88 -13.32 -1.58 -5.21
C ASN A 88 -12.15 -0.72 -5.75
N SER A 89 -11.31 -0.16 -4.86
CA SER A 89 -10.08 0.54 -5.21
C SER A 89 -8.82 -0.31 -4.99
N ALA A 90 -8.98 -1.58 -4.59
CA ALA A 90 -7.88 -2.47 -4.25
C ALA A 90 -6.84 -2.58 -5.37
N GLU A 91 -7.26 -2.81 -6.61
CA GLU A 91 -6.32 -2.94 -7.73
C GLU A 91 -5.53 -1.65 -7.97
N THR A 92 -6.20 -0.50 -8.03
CA THR A 92 -5.50 0.80 -8.16
C THR A 92 -4.57 1.07 -6.97
N PHE A 93 -4.93 0.61 -5.77
CA PHE A 93 -4.09 0.73 -4.58
C PHE A 93 -2.82 -0.11 -4.67
N LYS A 94 -2.91 -1.37 -5.12
CA LYS A 94 -1.73 -2.24 -5.37
C LYS A 94 -0.80 -1.59 -6.38
N MET A 95 -1.35 -1.10 -7.50
CA MET A 95 -0.60 -0.38 -8.52
C MET A 95 0.13 0.84 -7.95
N ALA A 96 -0.55 1.64 -7.11
CA ALA A 96 0.04 2.80 -6.45
C ALA A 96 1.16 2.39 -5.47
N PHE A 97 0.97 1.30 -4.74
CA PHE A 97 1.94 0.78 -3.78
C PHE A 97 3.21 0.30 -4.49
N ASP A 98 3.08 -0.53 -5.52
CA ASP A 98 4.18 -1.04 -6.33
C ASP A 98 5.01 0.09 -6.96
N LEU A 99 4.34 1.09 -7.55
CA LEU A 99 5.01 2.26 -8.10
C LEU A 99 5.82 3.00 -7.03
N ARG A 100 5.26 3.18 -5.83
CA ARG A 100 5.96 3.88 -4.74
C ARG A 100 7.09 3.06 -4.14
N GLU A 101 6.96 1.73 -4.06
CA GLU A 101 8.06 0.84 -3.69
C GLU A 101 9.25 1.05 -4.62
N LEU A 102 9.04 1.00 -5.94
CA LEU A 102 10.12 1.17 -6.93
C LEU A 102 10.75 2.56 -6.89
N ILE A 103 9.93 3.62 -6.76
CA ILE A 103 10.45 5.00 -6.64
C ILE A 103 11.31 5.13 -5.37
N LYS A 104 10.83 4.63 -4.23
CA LYS A 104 11.55 4.71 -2.95
C LYS A 104 12.79 3.84 -2.90
N ALA A 105 12.81 2.74 -3.65
CA ALA A 105 13.99 1.92 -3.84
C ALA A 105 15.00 2.48 -4.88
N GLY A 106 14.72 3.65 -5.48
CA GLY A 106 15.55 4.25 -6.51
C GLY A 106 15.58 3.46 -7.83
N LYS A 107 14.61 2.57 -8.05
CA LYS A 107 14.45 1.79 -9.28
C LYS A 107 13.71 2.56 -10.37
N LEU A 108 12.93 3.58 -9.98
CA LEU A 108 12.27 4.51 -10.88
C LEU A 108 12.51 5.96 -10.42
N PRO A 109 12.59 6.94 -11.34
CA PRO A 109 12.68 8.36 -10.98
C PRO A 109 11.45 8.84 -10.20
N GLU A 110 11.62 9.86 -9.35
CA GLU A 110 10.49 10.56 -8.73
C GLU A 110 9.59 11.18 -9.83
N GLY A 111 8.27 11.11 -9.65
CA GLY A 111 7.29 11.59 -10.63
C GLY A 111 6.85 10.58 -11.70
N SER A 112 7.50 9.41 -11.75
CA SER A 112 7.10 8.28 -12.61
C SER A 112 5.60 7.95 -12.48
N SER A 113 5.00 7.47 -13.57
CA SER A 113 3.60 7.04 -13.62
C SER A 113 3.53 5.52 -13.68
N TYR A 114 2.39 4.95 -13.28
CA TYR A 114 2.18 3.52 -13.41
C TYR A 114 2.09 3.12 -14.89
N GLY A 115 2.68 1.99 -15.24
CA GLY A 115 2.68 1.43 -16.59
C GLY A 115 3.40 0.06 -16.62
N PRO A 116 3.52 -0.57 -17.79
CA PRO A 116 4.04 -1.94 -17.92
C PRO A 116 5.45 -2.17 -17.35
N GLU A 117 6.27 -1.10 -17.28
CA GLU A 117 7.59 -1.16 -16.66
C GLU A 117 7.51 -1.46 -15.16
N VAL A 118 6.52 -0.92 -14.46
CA VAL A 118 6.30 -1.19 -13.02
C VAL A 118 6.03 -2.69 -12.83
N ASP A 119 5.11 -3.25 -13.60
CA ASP A 119 4.76 -4.68 -13.54
C ASP A 119 5.99 -5.57 -13.78
N ARG A 120 6.78 -5.24 -14.80
CA ARG A 120 8.02 -5.97 -15.11
C ARG A 120 9.02 -5.92 -13.96
N LEU A 121 9.27 -4.73 -13.41
CA LEU A 121 10.26 -4.55 -12.34
C LEU A 121 9.83 -5.21 -11.03
N ILE A 122 8.55 -5.13 -10.67
CA ILE A 122 8.02 -5.83 -9.49
C ILE A 122 8.18 -7.34 -9.68
N ARG A 123 7.82 -7.88 -10.85
CA ARG A 123 8.01 -9.30 -11.14
C ARG A 123 9.47 -9.74 -11.03
N GLU A 124 10.41 -8.95 -11.55
CA GLU A 124 11.85 -9.25 -11.44
C GLU A 124 12.38 -9.20 -9.99
N ILE A 125 11.74 -8.42 -9.12
CA ILE A 125 12.05 -8.38 -7.69
C ILE A 125 11.43 -9.60 -7.01
N ASP A 126 10.16 -9.89 -7.30
CA ASP A 126 9.42 -11.02 -6.76
C ASP A 126 10.15 -12.34 -7.08
N ASP A 127 10.51 -12.59 -8.34
CA ASP A 127 11.20 -13.81 -8.80
C ASP A 127 12.55 -14.06 -8.10
N LYS A 128 13.15 -13.05 -7.44
CA LYS A 128 14.40 -13.18 -6.67
C LYS A 128 14.17 -13.42 -5.18
N ILE A 129 12.98 -13.06 -4.69
CA ILE A 129 12.60 -13.16 -3.28
C ILE A 129 11.79 -14.43 -3.04
N CYS A 130 10.92 -14.80 -4.00
CA CYS A 130 9.97 -15.89 -3.91
C CYS A 130 10.01 -16.83 -5.11
#